data_AF-A0A131YRH5-F1
#
_entry.id   AF-A0A131YRH5-F1
#
_cell.length_a   1.000
_cell.length_b   1.000
_cell.length_c   1.000
_cell.angle_alpha   90.00
_cell.angle_beta   90.00
_cell.angle_gamma   90.00
#
_symmetry.space_group_name_H-M   'P 1'
#
loop_
_entity.id
_entity.type
_entity.pdbx_description
1 polymer ?
#
loop_
_entity_poly.entity_id
_entity_poly.type
_entity_poly.pdbx_seq_one_letter_code
_entity_poly.pdbx_strand_id
1 'polypeptide(L)'
;MLVHLTFISVAMAAQRVIAGDYISALILNAGNGSYCSYDNYTFKSDVQPNGTCKLLTCNWGKKTVTELRCKEVSSGCTRVHNKTEFPHCCEQTCYSTSACKLPNGHLLEHKKYFNYTEPCVEYYCNNGNLTVHEKCSNTSDSQCSDSAPFGMNQEPYPTCCGGTVCAGRRRKRASKNKRNRTKRHA
;
A
#
# COMPACT_ATOMS: atom_id res chain seq x y z
N MET A 1 -37.58 34.25 -15.55
CA MET A 1 -36.21 33.80 -15.25
C MET A 1 -36.29 32.47 -14.51
N LEU A 2 -36.13 31.36 -15.24
CA LEU A 2 -36.10 30.01 -14.65
C LEU A 2 -34.66 29.74 -14.19
N VAL A 3 -34.45 29.60 -12.89
CA VAL A 3 -33.15 29.21 -12.33
C VAL A 3 -33.14 27.68 -12.23
N HIS A 4 -32.41 27.04 -13.14
CA HIS A 4 -32.11 25.61 -13.04
C HIS A 4 -31.08 25.39 -11.94
N LEU A 5 -31.52 24.91 -10.78
CA LEU A 5 -30.66 24.37 -9.73
C LEU A 5 -30.27 22.94 -10.12
N THR A 6 -29.04 22.77 -10.60
CA THR A 6 -28.42 21.46 -10.79
C THR A 6 -27.95 20.93 -9.44
N PHE A 7 -28.67 19.94 -8.90
CA PHE A 7 -28.21 19.15 -7.76
C PHE A 7 -27.00 18.29 -8.17
N ILE A 8 -25.83 18.59 -7.62
CA ILE A 8 -24.66 17.72 -7.73
C ILE A 8 -24.84 16.59 -6.71
N SER A 9 -25.28 15.42 -7.18
CA SER A 9 -25.29 14.19 -6.38
C SER A 9 -23.85 13.72 -6.21
N VAL A 10 -23.25 13.98 -5.05
CA VAL A 10 -22.00 13.33 -4.64
C VAL A 10 -22.34 11.88 -4.31
N ALA A 11 -22.10 10.97 -5.25
CA ALA A 11 -22.15 9.53 -4.99
C ALA A 11 -20.99 9.18 -4.05
N MET A 12 -21.27 9.15 -2.75
CA MET A 12 -20.38 8.53 -1.78
C MET A 12 -20.32 7.03 -2.10
N ALA A 13 -19.14 6.53 -2.48
CA ALA A 13 -18.91 5.11 -2.62
C ALA A 13 -19.26 4.44 -1.29
N ALA A 14 -20.32 3.65 -1.26
CA ALA A 14 -20.80 2.99 -0.06
C ALA A 14 -19.80 1.90 0.34
N GLN A 15 -18.90 2.23 1.27
CA GLN A 15 -18.08 1.26 1.98
C GLN A 15 -19.04 0.39 2.81
N ARG A 16 -19.20 -0.87 2.44
CA ARG A 16 -19.97 -1.84 3.22
C ARG A 16 -19.04 -2.53 4.21
N VAL A 17 -19.25 -2.28 5.49
CA VAL A 17 -18.67 -3.10 6.57
C VAL A 17 -19.46 -4.41 6.61
N ILE A 18 -18.80 -5.53 6.34
CA ILE A 18 -19.40 -6.86 6.45
C ILE A 18 -18.97 -7.42 7.80
N ALA A 19 -19.93 -7.85 8.63
CA ALA A 19 -19.64 -8.59 9.86
C ALA A 19 -18.72 -9.78 9.52
N GLY A 20 -17.56 -9.86 10.18
CA GLY A 20 -16.47 -10.74 9.76
C GLY A 20 -16.89 -12.22 9.70
N ASP A 21 -16.70 -12.85 8.53
CA ASP A 21 -16.81 -14.30 8.38
C ASP A 21 -15.62 -14.96 9.11
N TYR A 22 -15.89 -15.98 9.93
CA TYR A 22 -14.86 -16.82 10.55
C TYR A 22 -15.07 -18.29 10.21
N ILE A 23 -13.98 -19.05 10.24
CA ILE A 23 -13.96 -20.50 10.04
C ILE A 23 -13.55 -21.18 11.34
N SER A 24 -14.14 -22.35 11.58
CA SER A 24 -13.87 -23.20 12.74
C SER A 24 -13.07 -24.42 12.31
N ALA A 25 -11.96 -24.68 12.99
CA ALA A 25 -11.18 -25.91 12.86
C ALA A 25 -11.21 -26.68 14.18
N LEU A 26 -11.46 -28.00 14.10
CA LEU A 26 -11.43 -28.89 15.26
C LEU A 26 -10.09 -29.60 15.33
N ILE A 27 -9.38 -29.43 16.44
CA ILE A 27 -8.11 -30.07 16.72
C ILE A 27 -8.34 -31.20 17.73
N LEU A 28 -8.00 -32.42 17.32
CA LEU A 28 -8.17 -33.62 18.13
C LEU A 28 -6.94 -33.86 19.02
N ASN A 29 -7.15 -34.59 20.12
CA ASN A 29 -6.09 -35.04 21.03
C ASN A 29 -5.28 -33.92 21.68
N ALA A 30 -5.90 -32.75 21.86
CA ALA A 30 -5.27 -31.59 22.45
C ALA A 30 -5.53 -31.46 23.96
N GLY A 31 -6.09 -32.48 24.62
CA GLY A 31 -6.46 -32.43 26.05
C GLY A 31 -5.60 -33.33 26.94
N ASN A 32 -5.18 -32.82 28.10
CA ASN A 32 -4.58 -33.60 29.19
C ASN A 32 -5.26 -33.26 30.52
N GLY A 33 -6.09 -34.18 31.03
CA GLY A 33 -6.89 -33.95 32.23
C GLY A 33 -7.93 -32.84 32.04
N SER A 34 -7.84 -31.78 32.85
CA SER A 34 -8.77 -30.63 32.86
C SER A 34 -8.29 -29.43 32.03
N TYR A 35 -7.28 -29.62 31.18
CA TYR A 35 -6.68 -28.58 30.35
C TYR A 35 -6.53 -29.05 28.92
N CYS A 36 -6.46 -28.09 28.00
CA CYS A 36 -5.98 -28.31 26.65
C CYS A 36 -4.58 -27.74 26.48
N SER A 37 -3.78 -28.38 25.64
CA SER A 37 -2.47 -27.94 25.18
C SER A 37 -2.47 -27.89 23.66
N TYR A 38 -2.28 -26.69 23.09
CA TYR A 38 -2.22 -26.47 21.65
C TYR A 38 -1.36 -25.24 21.34
N ASP A 39 -0.48 -25.35 20.33
CA ASP A 39 0.33 -24.23 19.83
C ASP A 39 1.15 -23.50 20.93
N ASN A 40 1.73 -24.27 21.86
CA ASN A 40 2.44 -23.80 23.07
C ASN A 40 1.57 -23.09 24.13
N TYR A 41 0.23 -23.12 23.99
CA TYR A 41 -0.70 -22.62 24.99
C TYR A 41 -1.26 -23.78 25.82
N THR A 42 -1.28 -23.61 27.14
CA THR A 42 -2.05 -24.48 28.05
C THR A 42 -3.18 -23.66 28.66
N PHE A 43 -4.43 -24.12 28.49
CA PHE A 43 -5.61 -23.34 28.86
C PHE A 43 -6.80 -24.24 29.20
N LYS A 44 -7.67 -23.76 30.10
CA LYS A 44 -8.87 -24.51 30.57
C LYS A 44 -10.15 -24.17 29.79
N SER A 45 -10.22 -22.98 29.22
CA SER A 45 -11.43 -22.42 28.62
C SER A 45 -11.09 -21.78 27.28
N ASP A 46 -11.44 -20.51 27.08
CA ASP A 46 -11.13 -19.77 25.87
C ASP A 46 -9.85 -18.97 26.07
N VAL A 47 -9.01 -18.93 25.05
CA VAL A 47 -7.82 -18.08 25.02
C VAL A 47 -7.66 -17.47 23.63
N GLN A 48 -7.31 -16.18 23.61
CA GLN A 48 -6.88 -15.48 22.41
C GLN A 48 -5.36 -15.31 22.45
N PRO A 49 -4.60 -16.02 21.59
CA PRO A 49 -3.15 -15.86 21.53
C PRO A 49 -2.74 -14.45 21.12
N ASN A 50 -1.76 -13.88 21.82
CA ASN A 50 -1.34 -12.50 21.62
C ASN A 50 -0.81 -12.28 20.19
N GLY A 51 -1.19 -11.16 19.58
CA GLY A 51 -0.79 -10.81 18.20
C GLY A 51 -1.47 -11.62 17.11
N THR A 52 -2.44 -12.48 17.47
CA THR A 52 -3.20 -13.27 16.48
C THR A 52 -4.68 -12.92 16.55
N CYS A 53 -5.33 -12.98 15.39
CA CYS A 53 -6.78 -12.87 15.29
C CYS A 53 -7.41 -14.27 15.19
N LYS A 54 -7.29 -15.03 16.27
CA LYS A 54 -7.93 -16.34 16.45
C LYS A 54 -8.36 -16.54 17.91
N LEU A 55 -9.40 -17.33 18.12
CA LEU A 55 -9.88 -17.75 19.43
C LEU A 55 -9.72 -19.27 19.55
N LEU A 56 -9.13 -19.72 20.65
CA LEU A 56 -8.97 -21.15 20.96
C LEU A 56 -9.89 -21.52 22.11
N THR A 57 -10.79 -22.47 21.90
CA THR A 57 -11.73 -22.97 22.91
C THR A 57 -11.35 -24.40 23.30
N CYS A 58 -11.08 -24.61 24.60
CA CYS A 58 -10.78 -25.93 25.12
C CYS A 58 -12.07 -26.70 25.46
N ASN A 59 -12.27 -27.84 24.80
CA ASN A 59 -13.29 -28.82 25.14
C ASN A 59 -12.64 -30.00 25.86
N TRP A 60 -12.27 -29.80 27.14
CA TRP A 60 -11.53 -30.78 27.93
C TRP A 60 -12.26 -32.13 28.04
N GLY A 61 -13.59 -32.12 28.21
CA GLY A 61 -14.40 -33.35 28.25
C GLY A 61 -14.33 -34.20 26.97
N LYS A 62 -14.05 -33.56 25.83
CA LYS A 62 -13.85 -34.22 24.53
C LYS A 62 -12.38 -34.33 24.14
N LYS A 63 -11.46 -33.80 24.95
CA LYS A 63 -10.02 -33.65 24.64
C LYS A 63 -9.76 -32.99 23.28
N THR A 64 -10.54 -31.99 22.93
CA THR A 64 -10.41 -31.26 21.66
C THR A 64 -10.24 -29.76 21.89
N VAL A 65 -9.57 -29.09 20.95
CA VAL A 65 -9.52 -27.63 20.87
C VAL A 65 -10.29 -27.20 19.63
N THR A 66 -11.15 -26.21 19.76
CA THR A 66 -11.78 -25.54 18.62
C THR A 66 -11.03 -24.25 18.35
N GLU A 67 -10.45 -24.12 17.17
CA GLU A 67 -9.83 -22.89 16.71
C GLU A 67 -10.81 -22.14 15.80
N LEU A 68 -11.21 -20.94 16.23
CA LEU A 68 -11.90 -19.98 15.38
C LEU A 68 -10.88 -18.99 14.83
N ARG A 69 -10.83 -18.85 13.51
CA ARG A 69 -9.96 -17.88 12.82
C ARG A 69 -10.74 -17.15 11.75
N CYS A 70 -10.33 -15.95 11.41
CA CYS A 70 -10.98 -15.23 10.32
C CYS A 70 -10.88 -16.01 9.01
N LYS A 71 -11.93 -15.92 8.20
CA LYS A 71 -11.90 -16.37 6.82
C LYS A 71 -10.84 -15.57 6.04
N GLU A 72 -10.38 -16.18 4.95
CA GLU A 72 -9.49 -15.48 4.01
C GLU A 72 -10.23 -14.29 3.39
N VAL A 73 -9.53 -13.16 3.29
CA VAL A 73 -10.12 -11.91 2.81
C VAL A 73 -10.48 -12.09 1.34
N SER A 74 -11.74 -11.87 1.00
CA SER A 74 -12.20 -11.99 -0.38
C SER A 74 -11.56 -10.94 -1.28
N SER A 75 -11.43 -11.25 -2.57
CA SER A 75 -10.89 -10.30 -3.54
C SER A 75 -11.67 -8.99 -3.51
N GLY A 76 -10.97 -7.85 -3.44
CA GLY A 76 -11.58 -6.53 -3.32
C GLY A 76 -11.99 -6.13 -1.90
N CYS A 77 -11.59 -6.89 -0.86
CA CYS A 77 -11.79 -6.52 0.53
C CYS A 77 -10.45 -6.34 1.27
N THR A 78 -10.47 -5.59 2.38
CA THR A 78 -9.36 -5.40 3.32
C THR A 78 -9.84 -5.55 4.75
N ARG A 79 -9.00 -6.13 5.64
CA ARG A 79 -9.29 -6.14 7.08
C ARG A 79 -9.17 -4.74 7.66
N VAL A 80 -10.14 -4.34 8.46
CA VAL A 80 -10.19 -2.99 9.05
C VAL A 80 -9.33 -2.92 10.31
N HIS A 81 -9.39 -3.95 11.14
CA HIS A 81 -8.77 -3.96 12.45
C HIS A 81 -7.90 -5.19 12.63
N ASN A 82 -6.58 -5.04 12.53
CA ASN A 82 -5.65 -6.16 12.75
C ASN A 82 -5.17 -6.29 14.21
N LYS A 83 -5.55 -5.35 15.08
CA LYS A 83 -5.07 -5.24 16.48
C LYS A 83 -6.16 -5.39 17.53
N THR A 84 -7.42 -5.56 17.13
CA THR A 84 -8.54 -5.77 18.06
C THR A 84 -8.68 -7.24 18.44
N GLU A 85 -9.54 -7.51 19.41
CA GLU A 85 -9.87 -8.89 19.82
C GLU A 85 -10.79 -9.58 18.79
N PHE A 86 -10.83 -10.91 18.84
CA PHE A 86 -11.77 -11.69 18.05
C PHE A 86 -13.20 -11.51 18.60
N PRO A 87 -14.25 -11.38 17.75
CA PRO A 87 -14.26 -11.50 16.29
C PRO A 87 -14.01 -10.16 15.56
N HIS A 88 -13.88 -9.05 16.26
CA HIS A 88 -13.76 -7.71 15.66
C HIS A 88 -12.54 -7.58 14.74
N CYS A 89 -11.46 -8.28 15.05
CA CYS A 89 -10.29 -8.28 14.16
C CYS A 89 -10.48 -9.03 12.83
N CYS A 90 -11.64 -9.69 12.64
CA CYS A 90 -12.06 -10.28 11.36
C CYS A 90 -12.91 -9.33 10.52
N GLU A 91 -13.27 -8.16 11.02
CA GLU A 91 -14.06 -7.19 10.26
C GLU A 91 -13.32 -6.76 8.99
N GLN A 92 -14.05 -6.75 7.88
CA GLN A 92 -13.55 -6.40 6.58
C GLN A 92 -14.40 -5.31 5.94
N THR A 93 -13.72 -4.42 5.23
CA THR A 93 -14.36 -3.48 4.32
C THR A 93 -14.12 -3.95 2.90
N CYS A 94 -15.21 -4.08 2.14
CA CYS A 94 -15.14 -4.45 0.74
C CYS A 94 -15.36 -3.22 -0.14
N TYR A 95 -14.49 -3.07 -1.12
CA TYR A 95 -14.63 -2.08 -2.18
C TYR A 95 -15.53 -2.67 -3.27
N SER A 96 -16.38 -1.83 -3.87
CA SER A 96 -17.30 -2.26 -4.94
C SER A 96 -16.52 -2.81 -6.14
N THR A 97 -16.40 -4.14 -6.29
CA THR A 97 -16.01 -5.02 -7.44
C THR A 97 -15.01 -4.54 -8.50
N SER A 98 -14.38 -3.39 -8.35
CA SER A 98 -13.64 -2.64 -9.38
C SER A 98 -12.38 -1.97 -8.82
N ALA A 99 -12.05 -2.28 -7.55
CA ALA A 99 -10.80 -1.89 -6.92
C ALA A 99 -9.66 -2.80 -7.39
N CYS A 100 -8.46 -2.23 -7.46
CA CYS A 100 -7.25 -2.88 -7.93
C CYS A 100 -6.31 -3.18 -6.77
N LYS A 101 -5.64 -4.34 -6.81
CA LYS A 101 -4.62 -4.69 -5.81
C LYS A 101 -3.27 -4.12 -6.21
N LEU A 102 -2.74 -3.20 -5.39
CA LEU A 102 -1.39 -2.65 -5.52
C LEU A 102 -0.31 -3.68 -5.13
N PRO A 103 0.96 -3.49 -5.52
CA PRO A 103 2.04 -4.43 -5.21
C PRO A 103 2.26 -4.64 -3.69
N ASN A 104 1.99 -3.61 -2.87
CA ASN A 104 2.03 -3.70 -1.40
C ASN A 104 0.80 -4.39 -0.78
N GLY A 105 -0.14 -4.87 -1.59
CA GLY A 105 -1.38 -5.49 -1.14
C GLY A 105 -2.50 -4.51 -0.75
N HIS A 106 -2.26 -3.19 -0.79
CA HIS A 106 -3.31 -2.21 -0.60
C HIS A 106 -4.28 -2.20 -1.78
N LEU A 107 -5.52 -1.78 -1.54
CA LEU A 107 -6.53 -1.65 -2.59
C LEU A 107 -6.62 -0.19 -3.05
N LEU A 108 -6.58 0.01 -4.36
CA LEU A 108 -6.82 1.28 -5.03
C LEU A 108 -8.23 1.26 -5.62
N GLU A 109 -9.06 2.25 -5.28
CA GLU A 109 -10.43 2.33 -5.79
C GLU A 109 -10.49 2.57 -7.31
N HIS A 110 -11.62 2.19 -7.91
CA HIS A 110 -11.91 2.46 -9.31
C HIS A 110 -11.77 3.95 -9.66
N LYS A 111 -11.11 4.23 -10.79
CA LYS A 111 -10.83 5.59 -11.31
C LYS A 111 -9.99 6.43 -10.36
N LYS A 112 -9.15 5.81 -9.53
CA LYS A 112 -8.17 6.50 -8.68
C LYS A 112 -6.75 6.28 -9.16
N TYR A 113 -5.90 7.22 -8.77
CA TYR A 113 -4.46 7.23 -8.98
C TYR A 113 -3.74 6.98 -7.66
N PHE A 114 -2.57 6.34 -7.70
CA PHE A 114 -1.73 6.10 -6.53
C PHE A 114 -0.25 6.23 -6.87
N ASN A 115 0.44 7.07 -6.12
CA ASN A 115 1.88 7.28 -6.25
C ASN A 115 2.64 6.23 -5.46
N TYR A 116 3.45 5.41 -6.15
CA TYR A 116 4.20 4.31 -5.57
C TYR A 116 5.70 4.62 -5.59
N THR A 117 6.44 4.12 -4.61
CA THR A 117 7.88 4.41 -4.45
C THR A 117 8.76 3.32 -5.09
N GLU A 118 8.39 2.05 -4.96
CA GLU A 118 9.22 0.92 -5.38
C GLU A 118 8.40 -0.17 -6.10
N PRO A 119 8.20 -0.08 -7.43
CA PRO A 119 8.86 0.84 -8.37
C PRO A 119 8.29 2.27 -8.33
N CYS A 120 9.12 3.27 -8.68
CA CYS A 120 8.72 4.68 -8.70
C CYS A 120 7.81 4.98 -9.90
N VAL A 121 6.51 4.83 -9.71
CA VAL A 121 5.47 4.97 -10.74
C VAL A 121 4.18 5.53 -10.15
N GLU A 122 3.33 6.09 -11.01
CA GLU A 122 1.93 6.33 -10.69
C GLU A 122 1.07 5.19 -11.26
N TYR A 123 0.30 4.54 -10.40
CA TYR A 123 -0.69 3.56 -10.82
C TYR A 123 -2.05 4.21 -11.03
N TYR A 124 -2.80 3.69 -11.99
CA TYR A 124 -4.21 4.01 -12.21
C TYR A 124 -5.03 2.72 -12.17
N CYS A 125 -6.15 2.76 -11.44
CA CYS A 125 -7.07 1.64 -11.35
C CYS A 125 -8.29 1.86 -12.25
N ASN A 126 -8.50 0.97 -13.22
CA ASN A 126 -9.69 0.97 -14.07
C ASN A 126 -10.40 -0.38 -14.04
N ASN A 127 -11.60 -0.39 -13.47
CA ASN A 127 -12.46 -1.56 -13.30
C ASN A 127 -11.71 -2.84 -12.86
N GLY A 128 -10.91 -2.77 -11.79
CA GLY A 128 -10.09 -3.89 -11.29
C GLY A 128 -8.79 -4.14 -12.06
N ASN A 129 -8.57 -3.46 -13.20
CA ASN A 129 -7.31 -3.50 -13.94
C ASN A 129 -6.35 -2.41 -13.43
N LEU A 130 -5.24 -2.82 -12.82
CA LEU A 130 -4.18 -1.93 -12.39
C LEU A 130 -3.22 -1.67 -13.57
N THR A 131 -3.11 -0.43 -13.99
CA THR A 131 -2.18 -0.02 -15.04
C THR A 131 -1.16 0.97 -14.49
N VAL A 132 0.07 0.93 -15.00
CA VAL A 132 1.03 2.03 -14.79
C VAL A 132 0.59 3.19 -15.67
N HIS A 133 0.19 4.30 -15.04
CA HIS A 133 -0.20 5.52 -15.75
C HIS A 133 1.04 6.28 -16.21
N GLU A 134 1.93 6.56 -15.26
CA GLU A 134 3.18 7.27 -15.51
C GLU A 134 4.35 6.58 -14.81
N LYS A 135 5.54 6.71 -15.40
CA LYS A 135 6.81 6.24 -14.87
C LYS A 135 7.86 7.33 -15.04
N CYS A 136 8.96 7.24 -14.28
CA CYS A 136 10.06 8.17 -14.48
C CYS A 136 10.58 8.14 -15.92
N SER A 137 10.93 9.31 -16.44
CA SER A 137 11.50 9.44 -17.77
C SER A 137 12.93 8.89 -17.74
N ASN A 138 13.22 7.91 -18.60
CA ASN A 138 14.58 7.46 -18.83
C ASN A 138 15.15 8.24 -20.00
N THR A 139 16.35 8.78 -19.86
CA THR A 139 16.99 9.50 -20.96
C THR A 139 17.74 8.54 -21.87
N SER A 140 17.45 8.57 -23.17
CA SER A 140 18.19 7.82 -24.19
C SER A 140 19.34 8.61 -24.80
N ASP A 141 19.47 9.90 -24.46
CA ASP A 141 20.55 10.76 -24.92
C ASP A 141 21.85 10.42 -24.18
N SER A 142 22.88 10.03 -24.93
CA SER A 142 24.20 9.69 -24.40
C SER A 142 24.93 10.89 -23.76
N GLN A 143 24.46 12.12 -24.00
CA GLN A 143 24.98 13.33 -23.37
C GLN A 143 24.32 13.65 -22.01
N CYS A 144 23.34 12.86 -21.62
CA CYS A 144 22.60 13.00 -20.39
C CYS A 144 22.77 11.78 -19.51
N SER A 145 22.78 12.00 -18.21
CA SER A 145 22.79 10.94 -17.21
C SER A 145 21.63 11.17 -16.25
N ASP A 146 20.85 10.12 -16.03
CA ASP A 146 19.82 10.13 -15.02
C ASP A 146 20.52 10.09 -13.65
N SER A 147 20.28 11.12 -12.85
CA SER A 147 20.76 11.20 -11.48
C SER A 147 19.92 10.26 -10.60
N ALA A 148 20.52 9.77 -9.52
CA ALA A 148 19.78 9.03 -8.51
C ALA A 148 18.61 9.90 -7.95
N PRO A 149 17.54 9.29 -7.43
CA PRO A 149 16.44 10.01 -6.78
C PRO A 149 16.99 11.06 -5.82
N PHE A 150 16.48 12.30 -5.90
CA PHE A 150 16.87 13.40 -5.01
C PHE A 150 16.23 13.21 -3.62
N GLY A 151 16.61 12.15 -2.92
CA GLY A 151 16.09 11.87 -1.59
C GLY A 151 16.66 10.57 -1.03
N MET A 152 17.26 10.67 0.16
CA MET A 152 17.47 9.50 1.04
C MET A 152 16.15 9.00 1.66
N ASN A 153 15.03 9.66 1.34
CA ASN A 153 13.72 9.40 1.88
C ASN A 153 12.86 8.74 0.81
N GLN A 154 12.13 7.69 1.18
CA GLN A 154 11.25 6.86 0.36
C GLN A 154 9.98 7.62 -0.11
N GLU A 155 10.15 8.82 -0.67
CA GLU A 155 9.03 9.64 -1.13
C GLU A 155 8.36 9.03 -2.38
N PRO A 156 7.04 9.15 -2.52
CA PRO A 156 6.32 8.55 -3.64
C PRO A 156 6.51 9.32 -4.96
N TYR A 157 6.06 8.74 -6.07
CA TYR A 157 6.02 9.42 -7.37
C TYR A 157 5.31 10.80 -7.28
N PRO A 158 5.75 11.84 -8.00
CA PRO A 158 6.91 11.88 -8.90
C PRO A 158 8.25 12.16 -8.19
N THR A 159 8.26 12.35 -6.87
CA THR A 159 9.47 12.82 -6.17
C THR A 159 10.58 11.77 -6.11
N CYS A 160 10.23 10.47 -6.10
CA CYS A 160 11.22 9.40 -6.27
C CYS A 160 11.85 9.36 -7.67
N CYS A 161 11.39 10.16 -8.63
CA CYS A 161 12.09 10.30 -9.90
C CYS A 161 13.35 11.13 -9.69
N GLY A 162 14.50 10.54 -9.98
CA GLY A 162 15.73 11.30 -10.15
C GLY A 162 15.61 12.31 -11.28
N GLY A 163 16.46 13.33 -11.28
CA GLY A 163 16.49 14.28 -12.40
C GLY A 163 17.43 13.82 -13.50
N THR A 164 17.25 14.35 -14.69
CA THR A 164 18.22 14.17 -15.79
C THR A 164 19.20 15.34 -15.80
N VAL A 165 20.50 15.03 -15.76
CA VAL A 165 21.56 16.03 -15.90
C VAL A 165 22.26 15.81 -17.24
N CYS A 166 22.24 16.84 -18.09
CA CYS A 166 22.89 16.81 -19.39
C CYS A 166 24.16 17.65 -19.40
N ALA A 167 25.22 17.13 -20.02
CA ALA A 167 26.45 17.89 -20.24
C ALA A 167 26.17 19.05 -21.21
N GLY A 168 26.04 20.27 -20.68
CA GLY A 168 25.87 21.46 -21.52
C GLY A 168 27.02 21.62 -22.51
N ARG A 169 26.71 21.92 -23.78
CA ARG A 169 27.74 22.24 -24.79
C ARG A 169 28.65 23.34 -24.26
N ARG A 170 29.92 23.02 -23.98
CA ARG A 170 30.96 23.99 -23.59
C ARG A 170 31.01 25.12 -24.64
N ARG A 171 30.37 26.26 -24.37
CA ARG A 171 30.66 27.51 -25.10
C ARG A 171 32.08 27.91 -24.73
N LYS A 172 33.04 27.69 -25.63
CA LYS A 172 34.41 28.21 -25.52
C LYS A 172 34.31 29.72 -25.24
N ARG A 173 34.60 30.15 -24.00
CA ARG A 173 34.80 31.57 -23.68
C ARG A 173 36.01 32.04 -24.49
N ALA A 174 35.77 32.84 -25.52
CA ALA A 174 36.83 33.54 -26.23
C ALA A 174 37.54 34.47 -25.23
N SER A 175 38.76 34.12 -24.84
CA SER A 175 39.65 34.98 -24.06
C SER A 175 39.99 36.22 -24.90
N LYS A 176 39.35 37.36 -24.61
CA LYS A 176 39.73 38.65 -25.19
C LYS A 176 41.04 39.10 -24.57
N ASN A 177 42.13 38.82 -25.28
CA ASN A 177 43.47 39.34 -25.02
C ASN A 177 43.47 40.87 -25.13
N LYS A 178 43.47 41.59 -23.98
CA LYS A 178 43.48 43.05 -23.93
C LYS A 178 44.94 43.53 -23.92
N ARG A 179 45.50 43.71 -25.13
CA ARG A 179 46.81 44.33 -25.38
C ARG A 179 46.67 45.85 -25.12
N ASN A 180 46.95 46.32 -23.91
CA ASN A 180 46.96 47.75 -23.62
C ASN A 180 48.25 48.39 -24.15
N ARG A 181 48.07 49.21 -25.20
CA ARG A 181 49.08 50.08 -25.82
C ARG A 181 48.95 51.47 -25.20
N THR A 182 49.69 51.75 -24.13
CA THR A 182 49.81 53.12 -23.59
C THR A 182 50.75 53.93 -24.47
N LYS A 183 50.19 54.88 -25.22
CA LYS A 183 50.92 55.98 -25.86
C LYS A 183 51.04 57.15 -24.87
N ARG A 184 52.24 57.73 -24.82
CA ARG A 184 52.59 59.01 -24.18
C ARG A 184 51.73 60.17 -24.70
N HIS A 185 51.45 61.15 -23.84
CA HIS A 185 51.66 62.59 -24.08
C HIS A 185 51.26 63.40 -22.83
N ALA A 186 52.25 63.96 -22.14
CA ALA A 186 52.36 65.36 -21.71
C ALA A 186 53.72 65.49 -20.99
#